data_AF-A0A8J6MFW5-F1
#
_entry.id   AF-A0A8J6MFW5-F1
#
_cell.length_a   1.000
_cell.length_b   1.000
_cell.length_c   1.000
_cell.angle_alpha   90.00
_cell.angle_beta   90.00
_cell.angle_gamma   90.00
#
_symmetry.space_group_name_H-M   'P 1'
#
loop_
_entity.id
_entity.type
_entity.pdbx_description
1 polymer ?
#
loop_
_entity_poly.entity_id
_entity_poly.type
_entity_poly.pdbx_seq_one_letter_code
_entity_poly.pdbx_strand_id
1 'polypeptide(L)'
;MPTILYRLNHYHPLDSLGYTDRVGYNSKTIGNYSSVEAAARAHQAVADAEGFRDWPDGYRLHEYVVDQPFFRGGFEPHPEGDLAIAGDSSGDVGNDDEVEERGSVPPLSPDEPLYGDPDLAHGPRQGGLWELSHYKIGVRSDEAFMETGGKVVGLFSTAEKAKAAIAALRDKPGFKLWPGGWRISPSDIDDVGWEDGFVTETWLE
;
A
#
# COMPACT_ATOMS: atom_id res chain seq x y z
N MET A 1 0.12 1.28 -27.16
CA MET A 1 0.12 0.07 -26.31
C MET A 1 0.07 0.54 -24.87
N PRO A 2 -0.62 -0.15 -23.95
CA PRO A 2 -0.61 0.20 -22.54
C PRO A 2 0.82 0.12 -21.98
N THR A 3 1.21 1.07 -21.13
CA THR A 3 2.46 1.01 -20.38
C THR A 3 2.26 0.06 -19.20
N ILE A 4 3.12 -0.94 -19.07
CA ILE A 4 3.11 -1.92 -17.98
C ILE A 4 4.30 -1.62 -17.07
N LEU A 5 4.07 -1.63 -15.76
CA LEU A 5 5.10 -1.63 -14.73
C LEU A 5 5.01 -2.89 -13.88
N TYR A 6 6.11 -3.18 -13.20
CA TYR A 6 6.25 -4.32 -12.32
C TYR A 6 6.56 -3.82 -10.91
N ARG A 7 5.72 -4.12 -9.94
CA ARG A 7 5.97 -3.85 -8.53
C ARG A 7 6.60 -5.06 -7.88
N LEU A 8 7.76 -4.89 -7.26
CA LEU A 8 8.40 -5.94 -6.47
C LEU A 8 8.04 -5.74 -5.00
N ASN A 9 7.40 -6.74 -4.42
CA ASN A 9 7.09 -6.79 -3.00
C ASN A 9 7.80 -7.98 -2.36
N HIS A 10 8.10 -7.89 -1.07
CA HIS A 10 8.57 -9.01 -0.26
C HIS A 10 7.64 -9.23 0.92
N TYR A 11 7.27 -10.50 1.15
CA TYR A 11 6.30 -10.92 2.16
C TYR A 11 6.97 -11.80 3.21
N HIS A 12 6.56 -11.60 4.47
CA HIS A 12 6.96 -12.43 5.60
C HIS A 12 5.73 -12.77 6.45
N PRO A 13 5.64 -13.99 7.00
CA PRO A 13 4.60 -14.35 7.96
C PRO A 13 4.64 -13.46 9.22
N LEU A 14 3.48 -13.06 9.74
CA LEU A 14 3.38 -12.25 10.96
C LEU A 14 3.87 -12.99 12.22
N ASP A 15 3.73 -14.31 12.26
CA ASP A 15 4.21 -15.14 13.38
C ASP A 15 5.73 -15.06 13.57
N SER A 16 6.47 -14.80 12.48
CA SER A 16 7.92 -14.61 12.49
C SER A 16 8.40 -13.35 13.21
N LEU A 17 7.51 -12.38 13.42
CA LEU A 17 7.78 -11.15 14.19
C LEU A 17 7.37 -11.28 15.66
N GLY A 18 7.01 -12.49 16.14
CA GLY A 18 6.59 -12.73 17.51
C GLY A 18 5.08 -12.55 17.76
N TYR A 19 4.28 -12.31 16.72
CA TYR A 19 2.82 -12.25 16.82
C TYR A 19 2.21 -13.66 16.72
N THR A 20 2.29 -14.42 17.80
CA THR A 20 1.93 -15.85 17.82
C THR A 20 0.42 -16.15 17.77
N ASP A 21 -0.43 -15.14 17.92
CA ASP A 21 -1.89 -15.24 17.88
C ASP A 21 -2.51 -14.83 16.53
N ARG A 22 -1.69 -14.45 15.54
CA ARG A 22 -2.16 -13.84 14.28
C ARG A 22 -1.73 -14.64 13.06
N VAL A 23 -2.70 -15.02 12.22
CA VAL A 23 -2.44 -15.57 10.89
C VAL A 23 -2.45 -14.41 9.89
N GLY A 24 -1.29 -14.06 9.35
CA GLY A 24 -1.19 -13.05 8.30
C GLY A 24 0.22 -12.89 7.77
N TYR A 25 0.37 -12.02 6.80
CA TYR A 25 1.65 -11.66 6.22
C TYR A 25 1.82 -10.15 6.34
N ASN A 26 3.05 -9.71 6.60
CA ASN A 26 3.45 -8.32 6.41
C ASN A 26 4.23 -8.24 5.08
N SER A 27 4.13 -7.11 4.40
CA SER A 27 4.79 -6.89 3.11
C SER A 27 5.56 -5.58 3.09
N LYS A 28 6.62 -5.55 2.28
CA LYS A 28 7.31 -4.31 1.92
C LYS A 28 7.36 -4.19 0.42
N THR A 29 6.99 -3.01 -0.05
CA THR A 29 7.21 -2.60 -1.43
C THR A 29 8.67 -2.24 -1.58
N ILE A 30 9.40 -3.03 -2.37
CA ILE A 30 10.81 -2.77 -2.68
C ILE A 30 10.91 -1.67 -3.73
N GLY A 31 10.00 -1.66 -4.71
CA GLY A 31 9.92 -0.58 -5.70
C GLY A 31 8.99 -0.88 -6.88
N ASN A 32 8.88 0.09 -7.77
CA ASN A 32 8.17 -0.03 -9.05
C ASN A 32 9.19 0.01 -10.19
N TYR A 33 9.06 -0.90 -11.14
CA TYR A 33 10.08 -1.17 -12.16
C TYR A 33 9.49 -1.15 -13.56
N SER A 34 10.24 -0.60 -14.51
CA SER A 34 9.88 -0.52 -15.93
C SER A 34 9.94 -1.86 -16.65
N SER A 35 10.60 -2.85 -16.05
CA SER A 35 10.84 -4.15 -16.65
C SER A 35 11.06 -5.24 -15.59
N VAL A 36 10.83 -6.49 -15.98
CA VAL A 36 11.16 -7.66 -15.16
C VAL A 36 12.66 -7.71 -14.84
N GLU A 37 13.50 -7.31 -15.80
CA GLU A 37 14.95 -7.26 -15.62
C GLU A 37 15.37 -6.21 -14.59
N ALA A 38 14.70 -5.05 -14.53
CA ALA A 38 14.95 -4.05 -13.50
C ALA A 38 14.53 -4.54 -12.11
N ALA A 39 13.36 -5.16 -12.00
CA ALA A 39 12.92 -5.77 -10.74
C ALA A 39 13.85 -6.90 -10.28
N ALA A 40 14.35 -7.72 -11.21
CA ALA A 40 15.30 -8.79 -10.89
C ALA A 40 16.63 -8.24 -10.36
N ARG A 41 17.13 -7.13 -10.91
CA ARG A 41 18.32 -6.45 -10.36
C ARG A 41 18.08 -5.91 -8.96
N ALA A 42 16.91 -5.32 -8.72
CA ALA A 42 16.54 -4.83 -7.39
C ALA A 42 16.44 -5.98 -6.36
N HIS A 43 15.82 -7.10 -6.73
CA HIS A 43 15.81 -8.31 -5.89
C HIS A 43 17.23 -8.72 -5.53
N GLN A 44 18.14 -8.86 -6.51
CA GLN A 44 19.54 -9.23 -6.24
C GLN A 44 20.24 -8.23 -5.31
N ALA A 45 19.95 -6.93 -5.43
CA ALA A 45 20.56 -5.89 -4.61
C ALA A 45 20.17 -6.00 -3.13
N VAL A 46 18.95 -6.47 -2.83
CA VAL A 46 18.42 -6.53 -1.46
C VAL A 46 18.36 -7.95 -0.87
N ALA A 47 18.57 -8.99 -1.68
CA ALA A 47 18.39 -10.39 -1.26
C ALA A 47 19.19 -10.80 -0.01
N ASP A 48 20.36 -10.22 0.18
CA ASP A 48 21.25 -10.55 1.31
C ASP A 48 20.96 -9.72 2.57
N ALA A 49 20.04 -8.75 2.52
CA ALA A 49 19.67 -7.93 3.67
C ALA A 49 18.89 -8.75 4.72
N GLU A 50 19.00 -8.32 5.98
CA GLU A 50 18.31 -8.95 7.12
C GLU A 50 16.78 -8.89 6.96
N GLY A 51 16.06 -9.93 7.35
CA GLY A 51 14.62 -10.07 7.12
C GLY A 51 14.24 -10.47 5.70
N PHE A 52 14.96 -10.01 4.68
CA PHE A 52 14.76 -10.46 3.30
C PHE A 52 15.36 -11.85 3.06
N ARG A 53 16.63 -12.04 3.45
CA ARG A 53 17.33 -13.34 3.32
C ARG A 53 16.70 -14.46 4.16
N ASP A 54 15.98 -14.09 5.22
CA ASP A 54 15.33 -15.04 6.13
C ASP A 54 14.07 -15.64 5.49
N TRP A 55 13.53 -14.98 4.47
CA TRP A 55 12.38 -15.40 3.67
C TRP A 55 12.70 -15.28 2.17
N PRO A 56 13.62 -16.10 1.64
CA PRO A 56 14.08 -15.97 0.25
C PRO A 56 12.96 -16.24 -0.77
N ASP A 57 11.93 -16.99 -0.39
CA ASP A 57 10.75 -17.25 -1.20
C ASP A 57 9.64 -16.19 -1.01
N GLY A 58 9.93 -15.09 -0.30
CA GLY A 58 8.99 -14.02 0.03
C GLY A 58 8.71 -13.03 -1.11
N TYR A 59 9.53 -13.01 -2.17
CA TYR A 59 9.41 -12.04 -3.25
C TYR A 59 8.22 -12.34 -4.17
N ARG A 60 7.44 -11.32 -4.49
CA ARG A 60 6.36 -11.37 -5.50
C ARG A 60 6.49 -10.19 -6.44
N LEU A 61 6.26 -10.46 -7.72
CA LEU A 61 6.25 -9.44 -8.76
C LEU A 61 4.81 -9.29 -9.26
N HIS A 62 4.32 -8.04 -9.24
CA HIS A 62 2.95 -7.70 -9.62
C HIS A 62 2.95 -6.79 -10.83
N GLU A 63 2.11 -7.08 -11.83
CA GLU A 63 1.97 -6.23 -13.01
C GLU A 63 0.93 -5.14 -12.80
N TYR A 64 1.28 -3.91 -13.15
CA TYR A 64 0.42 -2.75 -13.12
C TYR A 64 0.32 -2.13 -14.51
N VAL A 65 -0.91 -1.90 -14.97
CA VAL A 65 -1.14 -1.08 -16.16
C VAL A 65 -1.24 0.37 -15.73
N VAL A 66 -0.31 1.20 -16.19
CA VAL A 66 -0.28 2.63 -15.85
C VAL A 66 -1.59 3.29 -16.29
N ASP A 67 -2.09 4.20 -15.46
CA ASP A 67 -3.35 4.93 -15.62
C ASP A 67 -4.62 4.08 -15.51
N GLN A 68 -4.50 2.87 -14.96
CA GLN A 68 -5.63 1.98 -14.76
C GLN A 68 -5.71 1.55 -13.30
N PRO A 69 -6.81 1.85 -12.60
CA PRO A 69 -6.98 1.34 -11.25
C PRO A 69 -7.20 -0.18 -11.29
N PHE A 70 -6.68 -0.83 -10.26
CA PHE A 70 -6.78 -2.25 -10.03
C PHE A 70 -8.21 -2.64 -9.62
N PHE A 71 -8.73 -2.00 -8.58
CA PHE A 71 -10.06 -2.27 -7.99
C PHE A 71 -11.20 -1.56 -8.73
N ARG A 72 -11.35 -1.76 -10.04
CA ARG A 72 -12.37 -1.06 -10.86
C ARG A 72 -13.81 -1.25 -10.37
N GLY A 73 -14.09 -2.41 -9.78
CA GLY A 73 -15.39 -2.77 -9.22
C GLY A 73 -15.59 -2.33 -7.76
N GLY A 74 -14.57 -1.78 -7.11
CA GLY A 74 -14.49 -1.74 -5.65
C GLY A 74 -13.90 -3.03 -5.08
N PHE A 75 -14.01 -3.17 -3.76
CA PHE A 75 -13.61 -4.36 -3.02
C PHE A 75 -14.61 -4.68 -1.92
N GLU A 76 -14.65 -5.93 -1.47
CA GLU A 76 -15.45 -6.34 -0.33
C GLU A 76 -14.61 -6.20 0.95
N PRO A 77 -15.06 -5.42 1.95
CA PRO A 77 -14.36 -5.34 3.22
C PRO A 77 -14.50 -6.66 3.99
N HIS A 78 -13.41 -7.18 4.52
CA HIS A 78 -13.43 -8.36 5.38
C HIS A 78 -13.74 -7.96 6.84
N PRO A 79 -14.67 -8.64 7.54
CA PRO A 79 -15.10 -8.27 8.89
C PRO A 79 -14.02 -8.39 9.96
N GLU A 80 -13.04 -9.27 9.78
CA GLU A 80 -11.92 -9.51 10.74
C GLU A 80 -10.67 -8.63 10.44
N GLY A 81 -10.85 -7.54 9.70
CA GLY A 81 -9.74 -6.77 9.16
C GLY A 81 -9.40 -7.19 7.73
N ASP A 82 -9.11 -6.21 6.89
CA ASP A 82 -8.87 -6.39 5.47
C ASP A 82 -7.50 -7.08 5.23
N LEU A 83 -7.43 -8.38 5.46
CA LEU A 83 -6.51 -9.23 4.71
C LEU A 83 -6.94 -9.16 3.26
N ALA A 84 -6.31 -8.27 2.49
CA ALA A 84 -6.51 -8.13 1.07
C ALA A 84 -6.01 -9.39 0.34
N ILE A 85 -6.70 -10.52 0.47
CA ILE A 85 -6.62 -11.59 -0.52
C ILE A 85 -7.53 -11.17 -1.67
N ALA A 86 -7.08 -10.20 -2.47
CA ALA A 86 -7.48 -10.24 -3.86
C ALA A 86 -6.92 -11.58 -4.39
N GLY A 87 -7.74 -12.36 -5.11
CA GLY A 87 -7.34 -13.68 -5.64
C GLY A 87 -6.16 -13.64 -6.64
N ASP A 88 -5.50 -12.48 -6.77
CA ASP A 88 -4.34 -12.15 -7.59
C ASP A 88 -3.16 -11.56 -6.78
N SER A 89 -3.21 -11.63 -5.44
CA SER A 89 -2.07 -11.39 -4.51
C SER A 89 -1.56 -9.96 -4.32
N SER A 90 -2.30 -8.90 -4.63
CA SER A 90 -1.79 -7.51 -4.54
C SER A 90 -1.94 -6.81 -3.16
N GLY A 91 -1.82 -7.52 -2.04
CA GLY A 91 -2.01 -6.95 -0.69
C GLY A 91 -0.76 -6.23 -0.16
N ASP A 92 -0.82 -4.91 0.05
CA ASP A 92 0.20 -4.10 0.74
C ASP A 92 -0.41 -3.56 2.05
N VAL A 93 -0.26 -4.35 3.12
CA VAL A 93 -1.16 -4.45 4.31
C VAL A 93 -1.04 -3.36 5.38
N GLY A 94 -2.08 -3.32 6.23
CA GLY A 94 -1.98 -3.16 7.70
C GLY A 94 -2.96 -4.10 8.40
N ASN A 95 -2.58 -4.62 9.58
CA ASN A 95 -3.44 -5.34 10.52
C ASN A 95 -3.68 -4.42 11.73
N ASP A 96 -4.93 -4.32 12.15
CA ASP A 96 -5.36 -3.68 13.37
C ASP A 96 -6.09 -4.70 14.25
N ASP A 97 -5.36 -5.32 15.17
CA ASP A 97 -5.96 -5.91 16.35
C ASP A 97 -5.93 -4.85 17.45
N GLU A 98 -6.79 -3.83 17.34
CA GLU A 98 -7.31 -3.01 18.45
C GLU A 98 -8.41 -2.01 17.98
N VAL A 99 -9.44 -2.48 17.27
CA VAL A 99 -10.66 -1.67 17.05
C VAL A 99 -11.92 -2.49 17.30
N GLU A 100 -12.10 -2.92 18.55
CA GLU A 100 -13.43 -3.16 19.09
C GLU A 100 -13.72 -2.17 20.23
N GLU A 101 -14.97 -1.68 20.25
CA GLU A 101 -15.54 -0.62 21.09
C GLU A 101 -15.20 0.83 20.71
N ARG A 102 -16.01 1.44 19.84
CA ARG A 102 -16.86 2.61 20.17
C ARG A 102 -17.61 3.15 18.95
N GLY A 103 -18.75 3.78 19.24
CA GLY A 103 -19.83 4.09 18.31
C GLY A 103 -19.48 5.02 17.14
N SER A 104 -20.38 5.02 16.16
CA SER A 104 -20.29 5.75 14.91
C SER A 104 -20.02 7.25 15.09
N VAL A 105 -18.97 7.76 14.42
CA VAL A 105 -18.66 9.19 14.26
C VAL A 105 -18.84 9.57 12.78
N PRO A 106 -19.30 10.78 12.44
CA PRO A 106 -19.47 11.21 11.06
C PRO A 106 -18.15 11.25 10.27
N PRO A 107 -18.20 11.11 8.93
CA PRO A 107 -17.03 11.18 8.08
C PRO A 107 -16.31 12.54 8.19
N LEU A 108 -15.00 12.54 7.97
CA LEU A 108 -14.19 13.75 7.78
C LEU A 108 -14.90 14.69 6.80
N SER A 109 -14.84 16.00 7.09
CA SER A 109 -15.39 17.02 6.21
C SER A 109 -14.77 16.86 4.81
N PRO A 110 -15.55 16.95 3.71
CA PRO A 110 -15.01 16.87 2.35
C PRO A 110 -13.96 17.96 2.03
N ASP A 111 -13.80 18.95 2.91
CA ASP A 111 -12.91 20.10 2.74
C ASP A 111 -11.58 20.01 3.52
N GLU A 112 -11.33 18.94 4.30
CA GLU A 112 -9.99 18.73 4.88
C GLU A 112 -9.02 18.23 3.79
N PRO A 113 -7.80 18.82 3.68
CA PRO A 113 -6.83 18.40 2.68
C PRO A 113 -6.48 16.93 2.92
N LEU A 114 -6.58 16.12 1.87
CA LEU A 114 -6.09 14.75 1.89
C LEU A 114 -4.63 14.77 2.34
N TYR A 115 -4.28 13.94 3.32
CA TYR A 115 -2.87 13.73 3.66
C TYR A 115 -2.15 13.28 2.37
N GLY A 116 -1.08 13.96 1.97
CA GLY A 116 -0.50 13.76 0.63
C GLY A 116 -1.30 14.45 -0.49
N ASP A 117 -1.68 15.71 -0.30
CA ASP A 117 -2.12 16.54 -1.42
C ASP A 117 -1.00 16.59 -2.47
N PRO A 118 -1.19 16.05 -3.69
CA PRO A 118 -0.17 16.07 -4.71
C PRO A 118 0.22 17.49 -5.13
N ASP A 119 -0.62 18.48 -4.85
CA ASP A 119 -0.33 19.89 -5.10
C ASP A 119 0.63 20.48 -4.04
N LEU A 120 0.82 19.79 -2.90
CA LEU A 120 1.79 20.12 -1.85
C LEU A 120 3.03 19.22 -1.86
N ALA A 121 2.99 18.05 -2.50
CA ALA A 121 4.12 17.15 -2.62
C ALA A 121 5.16 17.68 -3.63
N HIS A 122 6.45 17.50 -3.35
CA HIS A 122 7.44 17.49 -4.42
C HIS A 122 7.07 16.34 -5.35
N GLY A 123 6.60 16.66 -6.56
CA GLY A 123 6.20 15.64 -7.55
C GLY A 123 7.31 14.61 -7.80
N PRO A 124 6.99 13.48 -8.45
CA PRO A 124 7.97 12.42 -8.68
C PRO A 124 9.20 12.94 -9.42
N ARG A 125 10.35 12.26 -9.27
CA ARG A 125 11.52 12.56 -10.11
C ARG A 125 11.15 12.45 -11.58
N GLN A 126 11.95 13.05 -12.46
CA GLN A 126 11.68 13.02 -13.89
C GLN A 126 11.52 11.58 -14.39
N GLY A 127 10.32 11.27 -14.91
CA GLY A 127 9.97 9.91 -15.37
C GLY A 127 9.29 9.04 -14.31
N GLY A 128 9.08 9.51 -13.09
CA GLY A 128 8.31 8.82 -12.05
C GLY A 128 6.79 8.97 -12.22
N LEU A 129 6.04 8.28 -11.36
CA LEU A 129 4.59 8.19 -11.36
C LEU A 129 3.98 8.73 -10.07
N TRP A 130 2.65 8.74 -10.05
CA TRP A 130 1.82 8.99 -8.89
C TRP A 130 1.18 7.69 -8.45
N GLU A 131 1.51 7.23 -7.25
CA GLU A 131 0.83 6.12 -6.61
C GLU A 131 -0.48 6.62 -5.99
N LEU A 132 -1.58 5.95 -6.30
CA LEU A 132 -2.84 6.13 -5.61
C LEU A 132 -3.04 4.98 -4.64
N SER A 133 -3.20 5.30 -3.37
CA SER A 133 -3.45 4.34 -2.30
C SER A 133 -4.73 4.71 -1.54
N HIS A 134 -5.39 3.71 -0.98
CA HIS A 134 -6.58 3.87 -0.17
C HIS A 134 -6.44 3.11 1.15
N TYR A 135 -6.73 3.80 2.24
CA TYR A 135 -6.52 3.31 3.60
C TYR A 135 -7.84 3.18 4.35
N LYS A 136 -7.94 2.11 5.12
CA LYS A 136 -8.86 2.04 6.26
C LYS A 136 -8.35 3.04 7.30
N ILE A 137 -9.22 3.95 7.74
CA ILE A 137 -8.89 4.95 8.76
C ILE A 137 -9.48 4.47 10.08
N GLY A 138 -8.63 4.08 11.03
CA GLY A 138 -9.06 3.78 12.40
C GLY A 138 -9.28 5.07 13.20
N VAL A 139 -10.24 5.04 14.13
CA VAL A 139 -10.45 6.13 15.08
C VAL A 139 -9.74 5.78 16.37
N ARG A 140 -8.65 6.49 16.70
CA ARG A 140 -8.15 6.52 18.09
C ARG A 140 -8.81 7.68 18.82
N SER A 141 -9.15 7.46 20.10
CA SER A 141 -9.43 8.56 21.01
C SER A 141 -8.19 9.43 21.14
N ASP A 142 -8.42 10.73 21.27
CA ASP A 142 -7.60 11.75 21.92
C ASP A 142 -6.31 12.30 21.30
N GLU A 143 -5.94 12.09 20.02
CA GLU A 143 -5.26 13.12 19.16
C GLU A 143 -4.66 12.64 17.81
N ALA A 144 -4.82 11.38 17.37
CA ALA A 144 -4.31 10.98 16.05
C ALA A 144 -5.14 9.90 15.35
N PHE A 145 -5.42 10.08 14.05
CA PHE A 145 -5.92 9.02 13.18
C PHE A 145 -4.78 8.03 12.91
N MET A 146 -5.04 6.73 13.07
CA MET A 146 -4.11 5.69 12.64
C MET A 146 -4.60 5.09 11.32
N GLU A 147 -3.69 4.88 10.38
CA GLU A 147 -3.95 4.15 9.14
C GLU A 147 -3.80 2.66 9.43
N THR A 148 -4.90 1.93 9.32
CA THR A 148 -5.05 0.58 9.89
C THR A 148 -4.95 -0.53 8.84
N GLY A 149 -4.76 -0.11 7.59
CA GLY A 149 -4.51 -0.97 6.45
C GLY A 149 -4.63 -0.18 5.15
N GLY A 150 -3.58 -0.22 4.33
CA GLY A 150 -3.55 0.39 3.01
C GLY A 150 -3.84 -0.61 1.90
N LYS A 151 -4.20 -0.11 0.73
CA LYS A 151 -4.14 -0.83 -0.53
C LYS A 151 -3.66 0.13 -1.60
N VAL A 152 -2.72 -0.33 -2.43
CA VAL A 152 -2.36 0.42 -3.64
C VAL A 152 -3.41 0.18 -4.70
N VAL A 153 -4.08 1.25 -5.09
CA VAL A 153 -5.19 1.24 -6.03
C VAL A 153 -4.70 1.32 -7.47
N GLY A 154 -3.58 1.99 -7.72
CA GLY A 154 -2.95 2.01 -9.04
C GLY A 154 -1.79 3.00 -9.14
N LEU A 155 -1.11 2.95 -10.28
CA LEU A 155 -0.01 3.84 -10.63
C LEU A 155 -0.41 4.71 -11.82
N PHE A 156 -0.20 6.02 -11.70
CA PHE A 156 -0.72 7.01 -12.64
C PHE A 156 0.40 7.90 -13.17
N SER A 157 0.35 8.20 -14.47
CA SER A 157 1.35 9.04 -15.12
C SER A 157 1.25 10.52 -14.71
N THR A 158 0.10 10.94 -14.16
CA THR A 158 -0.09 12.30 -13.65
C THR A 158 -1.01 12.29 -12.41
N ALA A 159 -0.88 13.31 -11.57
CA ALA A 159 -1.73 13.49 -10.40
C ALA A 159 -3.21 13.66 -10.79
N GLU A 160 -3.50 14.31 -11.92
CA GLU A 160 -4.87 14.50 -12.42
C GLU A 160 -5.53 13.18 -12.78
N LYS A 161 -4.78 12.22 -13.34
CA LYS A 161 -5.31 10.88 -13.62
C LYS A 161 -5.58 10.10 -12.34
N ALA A 162 -4.72 10.22 -11.32
CA ALA A 162 -4.99 9.66 -10.00
C ALA A 162 -6.25 10.28 -9.37
N LYS A 163 -6.39 11.62 -9.40
CA LYS A 163 -7.59 12.35 -8.96
C LYS A 163 -8.86 11.90 -9.72
N ALA A 164 -8.76 11.69 -11.03
CA ALA A 164 -9.86 11.16 -11.84
C ALA A 164 -10.25 9.73 -11.44
N ALA A 165 -9.28 8.88 -11.10
CA ALA A 165 -9.55 7.54 -10.59
C ALA A 165 -10.26 7.57 -9.23
N ILE A 166 -9.88 8.45 -8.31
CA ILE A 166 -10.61 8.67 -7.04
C ILE A 166 -12.09 8.99 -7.34
N ALA A 167 -12.35 9.94 -8.23
CA ALA A 167 -13.72 10.32 -8.59
C ALA A 167 -14.54 9.15 -9.15
N ALA A 168 -13.91 8.25 -9.92
CA ALA A 168 -14.56 7.06 -10.48
C ALA A 168 -14.79 5.94 -9.45
N LEU A 169 -13.97 5.86 -8.40
CA LEU A 169 -13.95 4.76 -7.43
C LEU A 169 -14.63 5.08 -6.09
N ARG A 170 -14.72 6.35 -5.70
CA ARG A 170 -15.19 6.77 -4.36
C ARG A 170 -16.54 6.19 -3.94
N ASP A 171 -17.43 5.93 -4.89
CA ASP A 171 -18.79 5.43 -4.64
C ASP A 171 -18.91 3.89 -4.76
N LYS A 172 -17.80 3.21 -5.09
CA LYS A 172 -17.75 1.75 -5.22
C LYS A 172 -17.70 1.06 -3.85
N PRO A 173 -18.09 -0.22 -3.77
CA PRO A 173 -17.91 -1.05 -2.57
C PRO A 173 -16.47 -0.98 -2.02
N GLY A 174 -16.33 -1.03 -0.70
CA GLY A 174 -15.05 -0.89 0.00
C GLY A 174 -14.61 0.58 0.12
N PHE A 175 -14.40 1.26 -1.00
CA PHE A 175 -13.93 2.65 -1.03
C PHE A 175 -14.85 3.64 -0.31
N LYS A 176 -16.16 3.54 -0.53
CA LYS A 176 -17.15 4.45 0.08
C LYS A 176 -17.24 4.35 1.61
N LEU A 177 -16.69 3.30 2.21
CA LEU A 177 -16.68 3.12 3.67
C LEU A 177 -15.69 4.06 4.35
N TRP A 178 -14.62 4.43 3.63
CA TRP A 178 -13.55 5.28 4.13
C TRP A 178 -13.29 6.42 3.14
N PRO A 179 -14.21 7.39 3.01
CA PRO A 179 -14.11 8.44 2.00
C PRO A 179 -12.86 9.33 2.15
N GLY A 180 -12.29 9.44 3.36
CA GLY A 180 -11.03 10.16 3.61
C GLY A 180 -9.76 9.31 3.43
N GLY A 181 -9.89 8.03 3.07
CA GLY A 181 -8.78 7.08 2.99
C GLY A 181 -7.82 7.26 1.82
N TRP A 182 -8.09 8.20 0.91
CA TRP A 182 -7.28 8.36 -0.31
C TRP A 182 -5.96 9.07 -0.04
N ARG A 183 -4.87 8.56 -0.63
CA ARG A 183 -3.54 9.18 -0.65
C ARG A 183 -3.01 9.16 -2.07
N ILE A 184 -2.39 10.26 -2.50
CA ILE A 184 -1.64 10.33 -3.75
C ILE A 184 -0.19 10.68 -3.38
N SER A 185 0.76 9.80 -3.72
CA SER A 185 2.18 10.01 -3.42
C SER A 185 3.03 9.93 -4.69
N PRO A 186 4.13 10.69 -4.77
CA PRO A 186 5.12 10.48 -5.83
C PRO A 186 5.75 9.08 -5.67
N SER A 187 6.02 8.44 -6.80
CA SER A 187 6.66 7.13 -6.86
C SER A 187 7.70 7.10 -7.96
N ASP A 188 8.94 6.82 -7.61
CA ASP A 188 10.04 6.72 -8.57
C ASP A 188 10.05 5.33 -9.25
N ILE A 189 10.47 5.29 -10.50
CA ILE A 189 10.58 4.06 -11.30
C ILE A 189 12.04 3.63 -11.35
N ASP A 190 12.27 2.31 -11.31
CA ASP A 190 13.58 1.67 -11.37
C ASP A 190 14.52 2.06 -10.22
N ASP A 191 13.93 2.42 -9.09
CA ASP A 191 14.64 2.71 -7.86
C ASP A 191 14.26 1.72 -6.75
N VAL A 192 15.20 1.50 -5.83
CA VAL A 192 14.96 0.67 -4.65
C VAL A 192 14.48 1.59 -3.54
N GLY A 193 13.17 1.53 -3.25
CA GLY A 193 12.54 2.33 -2.21
C GLY A 193 12.74 1.78 -0.80
N TRP A 194 13.08 0.50 -0.65
CA TRP A 194 13.32 -0.14 0.64
C TRP A 194 14.51 -1.10 0.57
N GLU A 195 15.62 -0.73 1.21
CA GLU A 195 16.89 -1.49 1.20
C GLU A 195 17.21 -2.18 2.54
N ASP A 196 16.68 -1.66 3.65
CA ASP A 196 17.09 -2.04 5.01
C ASP A 196 16.50 -3.39 5.50
N GLY A 197 15.64 -4.03 4.70
CA GLY A 197 15.00 -5.29 5.06
C GLY A 197 13.99 -5.17 6.20
N PHE A 198 13.73 -6.27 6.93
CA PHE A 198 12.84 -6.26 8.11
C PHE A 198 13.67 -6.34 9.37
N VAL A 199 14.03 -5.18 9.92
CA VAL A 199 14.68 -5.14 11.23
C VAL A 199 13.63 -5.50 12.28
N THR A 200 13.80 -6.64 12.95
CA THR A 200 13.07 -6.92 14.19
C THR A 200 13.59 -5.96 15.25
N GLU A 201 12.76 -5.04 15.74
CA GLU A 201 13.09 -4.28 16.94
C GLU A 201 13.22 -5.28 18.10
N THR A 202 14.46 -5.65 18.46
CA THR A 202 14.74 -6.19 19.78
C THR A 202 14.49 -5.06 20.77
N TRP A 203 13.32 -5.08 21.42
CA TRP A 203 13.07 -4.25 22.58
C TRP A 203 14.21 -4.50 23.59
N LEU A 204 14.98 -3.45 23.89
CA LEU A 204 15.99 -3.51 24.95
C LEU A 204 15.25 -3.84 26.26
N GLU A 205 15.60 -4.99 26.86
CA GLU A 205 15.19 -5.39 28.22
C GLU A 205 15.64 -4.38 29.29
#